data_AF-A0A353WJ03-F1
#
_entry.id   AF-A0A353WJ03-F1
#
_cell.length_a   1.000
_cell.length_b   1.000
_cell.length_c   1.000
_cell.angle_alpha   90.00
_cell.angle_beta   90.00
_cell.angle_gamma   90.00
#
_symmetry.space_group_name_H-M   'P 1'
#
loop_
_entity.id
_entity.type
_entity.pdbx_description
1 polymer ?
#
loop_
_entity_poly.entity_id
_entity_poly.type
_entity_poly.pdbx_seq_one_letter_code
_entity_poly.pdbx_strand_id
1 'polypeptide(L)' 'MYQVYIKTETGYDRKKLIGEFSDIDIAYEKIEIELAKNKDLKYVIEERTGSVDIYGELITNVVEEN' A
#
# COMPACT_ATOMS: atom_id res chain seq x y z
N MET A 1 11.21 0.81 -1.76
CA MET A 1 10.15 0.36 -2.69
C MET A 1 8.83 0.53 -1.97
N TYR A 2 7.83 1.11 -2.61
CA TYR A 2 6.51 1.37 -2.05
C TYR A 2 5.52 0.33 -2.55
N GLN A 3 4.74 -0.24 -1.65
CA GLN A 3 3.68 -1.18 -1.96
C GLN A 3 2.35 -0.51 -1.65
N VAL A 4 1.48 -0.45 -2.66
CA VAL A 4 0.16 0.17 -2.53
C VAL A 4 -0.87 -0.92 -2.32
N TYR A 5 -1.62 -0.79 -1.23
CA TYR A 5 -2.68 -1.70 -0.85
C TYR A 5 -4.01 -0.96 -0.80
N ILE A 6 -5.07 -1.66 -1.22
CA ILE A 6 -6.46 -1.22 -1.04
C ILE A 6 -7.09 -2.11 0.02
N LYS A 7 -7.58 -1.50 1.10
CA LYS A 7 -8.33 -2.20 2.14
C LYS A 7 -9.75 -2.46 1.63
N THR A 8 -10.09 -3.73 1.44
CA THR A 8 -11.46 -4.13 1.12
C THR A 8 -12.08 -4.75 2.36
N GLU A 9 -13.22 -4.24 2.82
CA GLU A 9 -13.91 -4.75 4.02
C GLU A 9 -14.51 -6.17 3.84
N THR A 10 -14.59 -6.65 2.59
CA THR A 10 -15.20 -7.94 2.24
C THR A 10 -14.16 -8.91 1.66
N GLY A 11 -13.54 -9.76 2.50
CA GLY A 11 -12.66 -10.85 2.05
C GLY A 11 -11.67 -11.38 3.09
N TYR A 12 -11.14 -12.59 2.85
CA TYR A 12 -10.03 -13.19 3.62
C TYR A 12 -8.73 -12.38 3.50
N ASP A 13 -8.52 -11.74 2.34
CA ASP A 13 -7.50 -10.73 2.10
C ASP A 13 -8.05 -9.34 2.42
N ARG A 14 -7.71 -8.82 3.59
CA ARG A 14 -8.11 -7.47 4.05
C ARG A 14 -7.37 -6.36 3.32
N LYS A 15 -6.39 -6.69 2.48
CA LYS A 15 -5.54 -5.78 1.73
C LYS A 15 -5.30 -6.36 0.33
N LYS A 16 -5.78 -5.69 -0.70
CA LYS A 16 -5.49 -6.02 -2.09
C LYS A 16 -4.27 -5.23 -2.56
N LEU A 17 -3.18 -5.91 -2.89
CA LEU A 17 -2.01 -5.27 -3.50
C LEU A 17 -2.39 -4.76 -4.90
N ILE A 18 -2.18 -3.47 -5.15
CA ILE A 18 -2.43 -2.82 -6.44
C ILE A 18 -1.17 -2.77 -7.29
N GLY A 19 -0.03 -2.58 -6.64
CA GLY A 19 1.25 -2.53 -7.32
C GLY A 19 2.38 -2.21 -6.36
N GLU A 20 3.58 -2.52 -6.84
CA GLU A 20 4.83 -2.19 -6.19
C GLU A 20 5.53 -1.15 -7.06
N PHE A 21 5.92 -0.04 -6.46
CA PHE A 21 6.50 1.12 -7.12
C PHE A 21 7.84 1.45 -6.49
N SER A 22 8.80 1.93 -7.26
CA SER A 22 10.07 2.42 -6.70
C SER A 22 9.93 3.84 -6.16
N ASP A 23 8.98 4.61 -6.69
CA ASP A 23 8.73 6.01 -6.38
C ASP A 23 7.39 6.20 -5.68
N ILE A 24 7.37 7.08 -4.68
CA ILE A 24 6.16 7.37 -3.91
C ILE A 24 5.17 8.23 -4.70
N ASP A 25 5.66 9.14 -5.55
CA ASP A 25 4.82 9.96 -6.42
C ASP A 25 3.95 9.09 -7.33
N ILE A 26 4.55 8.05 -7.92
CA ILE A 26 3.84 7.10 -8.79
C ILE A 26 2.80 6.29 -7.98
N ALA A 27 3.13 5.97 -6.72
CA ALA A 27 2.20 5.29 -5.82
C ALA A 27 0.98 6.18 -5.50
N TYR A 28 1.20 7.47 -5.24
CA TYR A 28 0.14 8.45 -5.02
C TYR A 28 -0.74 8.63 -6.25
N GLU A 29 -0.18 8.83 -7.44
CA GLU A 29 -0.95 8.97 -8.68
C GLU A 29 -1.90 7.78 -8.90
N LYS A 30 -1.43 6.56 -8.60
CA LYS A 30 -2.26 5.34 -8.74
C LYS A 30 -3.41 5.29 -7.75
N ILE A 31 -3.16 5.73 -6.52
CA ILE A 31 -4.19 5.80 -5.48
C ILE A 31 -5.21 6.88 -5.81
N GLU A 32 -4.77 8.05 -6.26
CA GLU A 32 -5.65 9.12 -6.69
C GLU A 32 -6.57 8.68 -7.83
N ILE A 33 -6.06 7.92 -8.81
CA ILE A 33 -6.87 7.35 -9.90
C ILE A 33 -7.93 6.36 -9.36
N GLU A 34 -7.60 5.55 -8.36
CA GLU A 34 -8.55 4.60 -7.76
C GLU A 34 -9.55 5.29 -6.82
N LEU A 35 -9.13 6.29 -6.04
CA LEU A 35 -9.99 7.15 -5.23
C LEU A 35 -10.95 7.96 -6.11
N ALA A 36 -10.51 8.39 -7.28
CA ALA A 36 -11.37 9.09 -8.24
C ALA A 36 -12.51 8.19 -8.75
N LYS A 37 -12.31 6.87 -8.81
CA LYS A 37 -13.36 5.90 -9.14
C LYS A 37 -14.22 5.52 -7.93
N ASN A 38 -13.60 5.39 -6.76
CA ASN A 38 -14.27 5.03 -5.51
C ASN A 38 -13.75 5.91 -4.37
N LYS A 39 -14.47 6.99 -4.05
CA LYS A 39 -14.07 7.95 -3.00
C LYS A 39 -14.06 7.37 -1.58
N ASP A 40 -14.76 6.27 -1.35
CA ASP A 40 -14.85 5.61 -0.04
C ASP A 40 -13.80 4.48 0.12
N LEU A 41 -12.86 4.41 -0.82
CA LEU A 41 -11.89 3.34 -0.86
C LEU A 41 -10.76 3.61 0.14
N LYS A 42 -10.63 2.71 1.10
CA LYS A 42 -9.53 2.72 2.07
C LYS A 42 -8.27 2.19 1.42
N TYR A 43 -7.14 2.85 1.65
CA TYR A 43 -5.86 2.45 1.08
C TYR A 43 -4.74 2.56 2.11
N VAL A 44 -3.64 1.86 1.84
CA VAL A 44 -2.43 1.83 2.65
C VAL A 44 -1.23 1.85 1.71
N ILE A 45 -0.28 2.73 1.99
CA ILE A 45 1.02 2.78 1.32
C ILE A 45 2.05 2.25 2.32
N GLU A 46 2.76 1.20 1.95
CA GLU A 46 3.85 0.64 2.76
C GLU A 46 5.18 0.85 2.05
N GLU A 47 6.15 1.46 2.72
CA GLU A 47 7.53 1.55 2.26
C GLU A 47 8.31 0.34 2.76
N ARG A 48 8.86 -0.44 1.82
CA ARG A 48 9.81 -1.51 2.06
C ARG A 48 11.21 -0.92 2.10
N THR A 49 11.75 -0.84 3.31
CA THR A 49 13.06 -0.27 3.65
C THR A 49 14.24 -1.16 3.25
N GLY A 50 13.97 -2.39 2.78
CA GLY A 50 15.00 -3.38 2.41
C GLY A 50 15.71 -4.03 3.60
N SER A 51 15.44 -3.58 4.82
CA SER A 51 15.90 -4.20 6.06
C SER A 51 14.96 -5.32 6.50
N VAL A 52 15.52 -6.34 7.14
CA VAL A 52 14.77 -7.42 7.78
C VAL A 52 14.85 -7.26 9.30
N ASP A 53 13.75 -7.56 9.99
CA ASP A 53 13.70 -7.63 11.43
C ASP A 53 14.42 -8.89 11.95
N ILE A 54 14.64 -9.00 13.27
CA ILE A 54 15.24 -10.16 13.95
C ILE A 54 14.52 -11.48 13.66
N TYR A 55 13.24 -11.43 13.27
CA TYR A 55 12.47 -12.60 12.85
C TYR A 55 12.64 -12.96 11.36
N GLY A 56 13.46 -12.20 10.61
CA GLY A 56 13.69 -12.40 9.18
C GLY A 56 12.58 -11.84 8.29
N GLU A 57 11.60 -11.14 8.86
CA GLU A 57 10.53 -10.48 8.12
C GLU A 57 11.00 -9.13 7.58
N LEU A 58 10.56 -8.76 6.38
CA LEU A 58 10.94 -7.47 5.81
C LEU A 58 10.21 -6.35 6.54
N ILE A 59 10.98 -5.36 6.96
CA ILE A 59 10.45 -4.18 7.63
C ILE A 59 9.75 -3.31 6.58
N THR A 60 8.43 -3.32 6.64
CA THR A 60 7.57 -2.39 5.92
C THR A 60 7.08 -1.30 6.88
N ASN A 61 7.22 -0.05 6.46
CA ASN A 61 6.71 1.11 7.19
C ASN A 61 5.44 1.61 6.51
N VAL A 62 4.35 1.77 7.26
CA VAL A 62 3.14 2.41 6.71
C VAL A 62 3.43 3.90 6.58
N VAL A 63 3.51 4.37 5.34
CA VAL A 63 3.75 5.79 5.01
C VAL A 63 2.46 6.57 5.09
N GLU A 64 1.36 5.97 4.63
CA GLU A 64 0.04 6.59 4.64
C GLU A 64 -1.05 5.53 4.77
N GLU A 65 -2.09 5.84 5.55
CA GLU A 65 -3.34 5.08 5.58
C GLU A 65 -4.56 6.02 5.60
N ASN A 66 -5.62 5.62 4.90
CA ASN A 66 -6.94 6.25 4.90
C ASN A 66 -8.02 5.19 5.16
#